data_AF-A0A1G3ACA4-F1
#
_entry.id   AF-A0A1G3ACA4-F1
#
_cell.length_a   1.000
_cell.length_b   1.000
_cell.length_c   1.000
_cell.angle_alpha   90.00
_cell.angle_beta   90.00
_cell.angle_gamma   90.00
#
_symmetry.space_group_name_H-M   'P 1'
#
loop_
_entity.id
_entity.type
_entity.pdbx_description
1 polymer ?
#
loop_
_entity_poly.entity_id
_entity_poly.type
_entity_poly.pdbx_seq_one_letter_code
_entity_poly.pdbx_strand_id
1 'polypeptide(L)'
;MGEATRNQVPVATPGRSRKGWSGAYGFYWYTNGVRADGKRRWPAAPAGAYAAQGGGGNTLFVIPEWNMVVVRLGLGVSDPSLPTPSGRGDSEQARNAFFAKLADALAQVKKPGLNVRAGS
;
A
#
# COMPACT_ATOMS: atom_id res chain seq x y z
N MET A 1 -21.11 5.83 -0.79
CA MET A 1 -19.64 5.69 -0.57
C MET A 1 -19.42 4.24 -0.15
N GLY A 2 -18.69 3.39 -0.89
CA GLY A 2 -18.48 2.00 -0.42
C GLY A 2 -18.11 0.92 -1.44
N GLU A 3 -18.08 1.22 -2.73
CA GLU A 3 -17.87 0.17 -3.74
C GLU A 3 -16.41 -0.08 -4.12
N ALA A 4 -15.54 0.92 -3.98
CA ALA A 4 -14.10 0.81 -4.29
C ALA A 4 -13.27 0.11 -3.19
N THR A 5 -13.84 -0.09 -2.00
CA THR A 5 -13.16 -0.79 -0.88
C THR A 5 -13.28 -2.30 -0.97
N ARG A 6 -14.18 -2.81 -1.83
CA ARG A 6 -14.42 -4.25 -1.99
C ARG A 6 -13.74 -4.79 -3.23
N ASN A 7 -13.13 -5.96 -3.07
CA ASN A 7 -12.68 -6.74 -4.21
C ASN A 7 -13.88 -7.13 -5.07
N GLN A 8 -13.75 -6.96 -6.39
CA GLN A 8 -14.78 -7.35 -7.35
C GLN A 8 -14.32 -8.47 -8.28
N VAL A 9 -13.02 -8.76 -8.32
CA VAL A 9 -12.48 -9.86 -9.12
C VAL A 9 -12.35 -11.09 -8.21
N PRO A 10 -13.19 -12.13 -8.36
CA PRO A 10 -13.14 -13.31 -7.50
C PRO A 10 -11.74 -13.94 -7.48
N VAL A 11 -11.36 -14.50 -6.33
CA VAL A 11 -10.04 -15.12 -6.17
C VAL A 11 -9.81 -16.29 -7.14
N ALA A 12 -10.88 -16.99 -7.51
CA ALA A 12 -10.87 -18.13 -8.42
C ALA A 12 -10.79 -17.74 -9.91
N THR A 13 -10.76 -16.44 -10.23
CA THR A 13 -10.74 -15.98 -11.64
C THR A 13 -9.51 -16.55 -12.36
N PRO A 14 -9.69 -17.34 -13.45
CA PRO A 14 -8.60 -17.96 -14.18
C PRO A 14 -7.85 -16.95 -15.07
N GLY A 15 -6.71 -17.36 -15.61
CA GLY A 15 -5.93 -16.57 -16.57
C GLY A 15 -4.86 -15.68 -15.94
N ARG A 16 -4.35 -14.73 -16.74
CA ARG A 16 -3.16 -13.91 -16.41
C ARG A 16 -3.34 -13.06 -15.13
N SER A 17 -4.59 -12.74 -14.79
CA SER A 17 -4.97 -11.98 -13.59
C SER A 17 -4.74 -12.73 -12.27
N ARG A 18 -4.70 -14.08 -12.31
CA ARG A 18 -4.59 -14.95 -11.11
C ARG A 18 -3.40 -14.64 -10.22
N LYS A 19 -2.25 -14.28 -10.79
CA LYS A 19 -1.01 -14.04 -10.03
C LYS A 19 -0.90 -12.65 -9.39
N GLY A 20 -1.86 -11.75 -9.59
CA GLY A 20 -1.70 -10.38 -9.07
C GLY A 20 -2.97 -9.56 -8.81
N TRP A 21 -4.12 -9.98 -9.33
CA TRP A 21 -5.33 -9.16 -9.40
C TRP A 21 -6.55 -9.88 -8.83
N SER A 22 -6.64 -11.20 -9.03
CA SER A 22 -7.70 -12.03 -8.46
C SER A 22 -7.69 -11.95 -6.93
N GLY A 23 -8.83 -11.57 -6.33
CA GLY A 23 -8.96 -11.37 -4.89
C GLY A 23 -8.54 -9.98 -4.39
N ALA A 24 -7.91 -9.16 -5.24
CA ALA A 24 -7.27 -7.90 -4.83
C ALA A 24 -7.44 -6.75 -5.86
N TYR A 25 -8.56 -6.72 -6.59
CA TYR A 25 -8.84 -5.67 -7.58
C TYR A 25 -10.34 -5.39 -7.74
N GLY A 26 -10.70 -4.12 -7.97
CA GLY A 26 -12.07 -3.69 -8.24
C GLY A 26 -12.16 -2.21 -8.63
N PHE A 27 -13.04 -1.86 -9.57
CA PHE A 27 -13.26 -0.48 -10.04
C PHE A 27 -11.98 0.36 -10.31
N TYR A 28 -11.00 -0.20 -11.01
CA TYR A 28 -9.69 0.42 -11.29
C TYR A 28 -8.73 0.55 -10.09
N TRP A 29 -9.07 -0.01 -8.93
CA TRP A 29 -8.25 0.00 -7.72
C TRP A 29 -7.64 -1.37 -7.42
N TYR A 30 -6.39 -1.37 -6.97
CA TYR A 30 -5.78 -2.50 -6.28
C TYR A 30 -6.23 -2.49 -4.83
N THR A 31 -6.96 -3.50 -4.40
CA THR A 31 -7.39 -3.61 -3.00
C THR A 31 -6.36 -4.40 -2.20
N ASN A 32 -6.27 -4.16 -0.89
CA ASN A 32 -5.42 -4.96 -0.01
C ASN A 32 -6.09 -6.28 0.42
N GLY A 33 -6.92 -6.85 -0.45
CA GLY A 33 -7.63 -8.12 -0.25
C GLY A 33 -6.70 -9.33 -0.23
N VAL A 34 -7.25 -10.47 0.17
CA VAL A 34 -6.54 -11.75 0.14
C VAL A 34 -6.52 -12.27 -1.31
N ARG A 35 -5.32 -12.45 -1.85
CA ARG A 35 -5.12 -12.94 -3.22
C ARG A 35 -5.21 -14.46 -3.28
N ALA A 36 -5.10 -15.01 -4.49
CA ALA A 36 -5.08 -16.45 -4.74
C ALA A 36 -3.93 -17.21 -4.07
N ASP A 37 -2.87 -16.53 -3.63
CA ASP A 37 -1.77 -17.09 -2.85
C ASP A 37 -2.03 -17.10 -1.33
N GLY A 38 -3.23 -16.71 -0.90
CA GLY A 38 -3.62 -16.62 0.51
C GLY A 38 -3.02 -15.42 1.25
N LYS A 39 -2.31 -14.52 0.55
CA LYS A 39 -1.64 -13.36 1.16
C LYS A 39 -2.25 -12.04 0.71
N ARG A 40 -2.13 -11.04 1.56
CA ARG A 40 -2.40 -9.64 1.22
C ARG A 40 -1.19 -9.03 0.53
N ARG A 41 -1.43 -8.00 -0.29
CA ARG A 41 -0.39 -7.25 -1.00
C ARG A 41 0.50 -6.46 -0.04
N TRP A 42 -0.12 -5.84 0.96
CA TRP A 42 0.54 -5.08 2.01
C TRP A 42 0.04 -5.57 3.37
N PRO A 43 0.57 -6.68 3.90
CA PRO A 43 0.15 -7.22 5.19
C PRO A 43 0.29 -6.24 6.36
N ALA A 44 1.19 -5.26 6.26
CA ALA A 44 1.38 -4.22 7.28
C ALA A 44 0.39 -3.06 7.18
N ALA A 45 -0.38 -2.96 6.09
CA ALA A 45 -1.47 -2.01 5.97
C ALA A 45 -2.81 -2.65 6.38
N PRO A 46 -3.80 -1.86 6.83
CA PRO A 46 -5.15 -2.35 7.09
C PRO A 46 -5.78 -3.06 5.89
N ALA A 47 -6.71 -3.97 6.18
CA ALA A 47 -7.38 -4.79 5.16
C ALA A 47 -8.18 -3.96 4.15
N GLY A 48 -8.74 -2.82 4.59
CA GLY A 48 -9.49 -1.88 3.78
C GLY A 48 -8.61 -0.90 2.99
N ALA A 49 -7.28 -1.01 3.05
CA ALA A 49 -6.40 -0.18 2.22
C ALA A 49 -6.56 -0.53 0.73
N TYR A 50 -6.51 0.48 -0.13
CA TYR A 50 -6.57 0.30 -1.58
C TYR A 50 -5.75 1.37 -2.30
N ALA A 51 -5.31 1.08 -3.52
CA ALA A 51 -4.38 1.93 -4.26
C ALA A 51 -4.71 2.03 -5.75
N ALA A 52 -4.36 3.18 -6.33
CA ALA A 52 -4.29 3.38 -7.76
C ALA A 52 -2.83 3.62 -8.15
N GLN A 53 -2.40 3.05 -9.27
CA GLN A 53 -1.06 3.25 -9.82
C GLN A 53 -1.17 4.00 -11.14
N GLY A 54 -0.41 5.08 -11.26
CA GLY A 54 -0.30 5.89 -12.47
C GLY A 54 1.02 5.66 -13.19
N GLY A 55 1.11 6.17 -14.42
CA GLY A 55 2.36 6.21 -15.18
C GLY A 55 3.48 6.92 -14.41
N GLY A 56 4.74 6.57 -14.70
CA GLY A 56 5.91 7.17 -14.05
C GLY A 56 6.17 6.69 -12.62
N GLY A 57 5.46 5.68 -12.14
CA GLY A 57 5.59 5.17 -10.76
C GLY A 57 4.78 5.95 -9.73
N ASN A 58 3.89 6.85 -10.17
CA ASN A 58 2.93 7.52 -9.30
C ASN A 58 2.02 6.51 -8.61
N THR A 59 1.78 6.68 -7.30
CA THR A 59 0.89 5.80 -6.55
C THR A 59 0.09 6.59 -5.53
N LEU A 60 -1.21 6.32 -5.49
CA LEU A 60 -2.15 6.85 -4.51
C LEU A 60 -2.63 5.68 -3.64
N PHE A 61 -2.58 5.83 -2.32
CA PHE A 61 -3.15 4.89 -1.36
C PHE A 61 -4.23 5.59 -0.54
N VAL A 62 -5.35 4.91 -0.32
CA VAL A 62 -6.39 5.32 0.62
C VAL A 62 -6.47 4.27 1.71
N ILE A 63 -6.43 4.70 2.98
CA ILE A 63 -6.38 3.84 4.16
C ILE A 63 -7.45 4.31 5.15
N PRO A 64 -8.71 3.86 4.98
CA PRO A 64 -9.83 4.33 5.79
C PRO A 64 -9.63 4.12 7.30
N GLU A 65 -9.05 2.99 7.71
CA GLU A 65 -8.84 2.65 9.13
C GLU A 65 -7.83 3.55 9.83
N TRP A 66 -6.99 4.25 9.07
CA TRP A 66 -6.07 5.26 9.58
C TRP A 66 -6.55 6.69 9.29
N ASN A 67 -7.73 6.85 8.69
CA ASN A 67 -8.26 8.13 8.20
C ASN A 67 -7.22 8.89 7.37
N MET A 68 -6.58 8.18 6.42
CA MET A 68 -5.38 8.68 5.74
C MET A 68 -5.42 8.43 4.24
N VAL A 69 -4.84 9.36 3.49
CA VAL A 69 -4.50 9.22 2.08
C VAL A 69 -3.00 9.50 1.92
N VAL A 70 -2.31 8.62 1.19
CA VAL A 70 -0.87 8.76 0.90
C VAL A 70 -0.67 8.88 -0.60
N VAL A 71 -0.01 9.94 -1.04
CA VAL A 71 0.37 10.15 -2.44
C VAL A 71 1.88 10.06 -2.56
N ARG A 72 2.35 9.15 -3.40
CA ARG A 72 3.75 9.02 -3.78
C ARG A 72 3.91 9.42 -5.22
N LEU A 73 4.65 10.49 -5.45
CA LEU A 73 5.03 10.91 -6.79
C LEU A 73 6.23 10.09 -7.26
N GLY A 74 6.12 9.56 -8.46
CA GLY A 74 7.28 8.99 -9.14
C GLY A 74 8.12 10.12 -9.67
N LEU A 75 9.31 10.29 -9.08
CA LEU A 75 10.10 11.49 -9.31
C LEU A 75 10.69 11.59 -10.71
N GLY A 76 10.61 10.57 -11.57
CA GLY A 76 11.12 10.62 -12.95
C GLY A 76 12.62 10.91 -13.07
N VAL A 77 13.30 11.23 -11.97
CA VAL A 77 14.73 11.45 -11.89
C VAL A 77 15.40 10.10 -12.05
N SER A 78 15.97 9.90 -13.23
CA SER A 78 17.12 9.02 -13.39
C SER A 78 18.28 9.66 -12.63
N ASP A 79 18.26 9.59 -11.31
CA ASP A 79 19.45 9.78 -10.50
C ASP A 79 20.34 8.55 -10.74
N PRO A 80 21.52 8.69 -11.38
CA PRO A 80 22.40 7.56 -11.66
C PRO A 80 23.04 6.97 -10.38
N SER A 81 23.03 7.72 -9.27
CA SER A 81 23.57 7.28 -7.97
C SER A 81 22.56 6.47 -7.17
N LEU A 82 21.28 6.58 -7.50
CA LEU A 82 20.24 5.71 -6.97
C LEU A 82 20.15 4.47 -7.86
N PRO A 83 19.91 3.27 -7.29
CA PRO A 83 19.66 2.09 -8.11
C PRO A 83 18.54 2.43 -9.08
N THR A 84 18.83 2.32 -10.39
CA THR A 84 17.97 2.79 -11.46
C THR A 84 16.55 2.31 -11.16
N PRO A 85 15.57 3.21 -10.88
CA PRO A 85 14.20 2.77 -10.73
C PRO A 85 13.84 2.26 -12.12
N SER A 86 13.76 0.95 -12.24
CA SER A 86 13.68 0.22 -13.51
C SER A 86 12.33 0.46 -14.20
N GLY A 87 11.91 1.70 -14.42
CA GLY A 87 10.57 2.09 -14.92
C GLY A 87 9.40 1.55 -14.09
N ARG A 88 9.66 0.75 -13.05
CA ARG A 88 8.72 0.14 -12.13
C ARG A 88 8.78 0.99 -10.87
N GLY A 89 7.65 1.58 -10.50
CA GLY A 89 7.52 2.23 -9.20
C GLY A 89 7.94 1.31 -8.04
N ASP A 90 8.09 1.89 -6.85
CA ASP A 90 8.56 1.19 -5.65
C ASP A 90 8.02 -0.24 -5.51
N SER A 91 8.88 -1.18 -5.15
CA SER A 91 8.51 -2.59 -5.02
C SER A 91 7.38 -2.78 -3.99
N GLU A 92 6.57 -3.82 -4.17
CA GLU A 92 5.53 -4.20 -3.19
C GLU A 92 6.09 -4.37 -1.78
N GLN A 93 7.32 -4.89 -1.68
CA GLN A 93 8.04 -5.05 -0.42
C GLN A 93 8.40 -3.71 0.21
N ALA A 94 8.91 -2.74 -0.57
CA ALA A 94 9.22 -1.40 -0.07
C ALA A 94 7.97 -0.68 0.43
N ARG A 95 6.85 -0.80 -0.30
CA ARG A 95 5.55 -0.25 0.11
C ARG A 95 5.06 -0.89 1.41
N ASN A 96 5.17 -2.21 1.55
CA ASN A 96 4.81 -2.88 2.79
C ASN A 96 5.71 -2.45 3.98
N ALA A 97 7.02 -2.29 3.75
CA ALA A 97 7.95 -1.81 4.78
C ALA A 97 7.63 -0.37 5.21
N PHE A 98 7.22 0.50 4.28
CA PHE A 98 6.70 1.82 4.59
C PHE A 98 5.46 1.74 5.48
N PHE A 99 4.49 0.90 5.16
CA PHE A 99 3.29 0.72 5.98
C PHE A 99 3.59 0.17 7.37
N ALA A 100 4.56 -0.72 7.52
CA ALA A 100 4.98 -1.21 8.83
C ALA A 100 5.50 -0.05 9.71
N LYS A 101 6.42 0.76 9.18
CA LYS A 101 6.93 1.95 9.88
C LYS A 101 5.82 2.94 10.23
N LEU A 102 4.88 3.16 9.31
CA LEU A 102 3.75 4.05 9.53
C LEU A 102 2.81 3.52 10.61
N ALA A 103 2.53 2.22 10.63
CA ALA A 103 1.74 1.58 11.66
C ALA A 103 2.39 1.73 13.05
N ASP A 104 3.70 1.50 13.14
CA ASP A 104 4.47 1.67 14.38
C ASP A 104 4.40 3.12 14.89
N ALA A 105 4.60 4.09 14.00
CA ALA A 105 4.52 5.51 14.34
C ALA A 105 3.10 5.89 14.83
N LEU A 106 2.05 5.44 14.15
CA LEU A 106 0.67 5.69 14.56
C LEU A 106 0.34 5.04 15.92
N ALA A 107 0.91 3.87 16.22
CA ALA A 107 0.76 3.21 17.51
C ALA A 107 1.45 3.99 18.65
N GLN A 108 2.59 4.64 18.36
CA GLN A 108 3.27 5.51 19.32
C GLN A 108 2.48 6.78 19.59
N VAL A 109 1.90 7.42 18.56
CA VAL A 109 1.07 8.62 18.71
C VAL A 109 -0.20 8.33 19.54
N LYS A 110 -0.79 7.14 19.38
CA LYS A 110 -1.96 6.71 20.16
C LYS A 110 -1.67 6.39 21.62
N LYS A 111 -0.41 6.38 22.07
CA LYS A 111 -0.03 6.27 23.49
C LYS A 111 0.31 7.68 24.00
N PRO A 112 -0.64 8.45 24.57
CA PRO A 112 -0.30 9.72 25.19
C PRO A 112 0.40 9.39 26.52
N GLY A 113 1.72 9.41 26.53
CA GLY A 113 2.47 9.17 27.78
C GLY A 113 3.97 8.91 27.66
N LEU A 114 4.53 8.64 26.47
CA LEU A 114 5.98 8.45 26.34
C LEU A 114 6.69 9.67 25.75
N ASN A 115 6.50 10.82 26.40
CA ASN A 115 7.50 11.90 26.38
C ASN A 115 8.01 12.06 27.80
N VAL A 116 8.85 11.11 28.23
CA VAL A 116 9.80 11.34 29.32
C VAL A 116 11.19 11.19 28.73
N ARG A 117 11.81 12.32 28.42
CA ARG A 117 13.22 12.52 28.73
C ARG A 117 13.33 13.81 29.54
N ALA A 118 13.16 13.64 30.84
CA ALA A 118 13.79 14.46 31.85
C ALA A 118 15.32 14.16 31.87
N GLY A 119 16.12 15.15 32.25
CA GLY A 119 17.57 15.08 32.41
C GLY A 119 18.23 16.23 31.64
N SER A 120 18.29 17.44 32.21
CA SER A 120 19.22 17.95 33.26
C SER A 120 20.40 18.66 32.61
#